data_AF-A0A7J8MPB9-F1
#
_entry.id   AF-A0A7J8MPB9-F1
#
_cell.length_a   1.000
_cell.length_b   1.000
_cell.length_c   1.000
_cell.angle_alpha   90.00
_cell.angle_beta   90.00
_cell.angle_gamma   90.00
#
_symmetry.space_group_name_H-M   'P 1'
#
loop_
_entity.id
_entity.type
_entity.pdbx_description
1 polymer ?
#
loop_
_entity_poly.entity_id
_entity_poly.type
_entity_poly.pdbx_seq_one_letter_code
_entity_poly.pdbx_strand_id
1 'polypeptide(L)'
;MHSRRWVPIEERATWPSRSNLNRSELALYGLHLDELNEDTANYRIIVRNYWSLLSPLIFSDHPKRPGDEDPSPPYNMLRNVLDMNARYGGLNAALLEARKSVWVMNVVPTTGPKYLPLILDRGYFGVLHDWCEAFPTYPRTYDMVHAEGLLSLESSQHWRCTMLDIFTEIDRMLRPEGWIIIRDTALLIDSARVLTRRLKWEARVIEIESNNDERLLICQKPFFKRQPS
;
A
#
# COMPACT_ATOMS: atom_id res chain seq x y z
N MET A 1 12.58 31.03 -20.85
CA MET A 1 11.86 29.75 -20.95
C MET A 1 11.32 29.41 -19.56
N HIS A 2 10.06 29.73 -19.26
CA HIS A 2 9.46 29.32 -18.00
C HIS A 2 9.05 27.85 -18.10
N SER A 3 9.55 27.02 -17.17
CA SER A 3 9.07 25.66 -17.00
C SER A 3 7.58 25.72 -16.69
N ARG A 4 6.73 25.11 -17.53
CA ARG A 4 5.28 24.98 -17.32
C ARG A 4 4.91 24.23 -16.04
N ARG A 5 5.90 23.67 -15.34
CA ARG A 5 5.73 22.81 -14.16
C ARG A 5 5.82 23.56 -12.83
N TRP A 6 6.43 24.75 -12.78
CA TRP A 6 6.69 25.42 -11.51
C TRP A 6 5.54 26.33 -11.12
N VAL A 7 4.69 25.87 -10.20
CA VAL A 7 3.64 26.67 -9.56
C VAL A 7 4.17 27.18 -8.21
N PRO A 8 4.16 28.51 -7.94
CA PRO A 8 4.51 29.10 -6.66
C PRO A 8 3.72 28.49 -5.50
N ILE A 9 4.27 28.47 -4.29
CA ILE A 9 3.61 27.78 -3.17
C ILE A 9 2.32 28.50 -2.74
N GLU A 10 2.25 29.81 -2.96
CA GLU A 10 1.13 30.70 -2.68
C GLU A 10 -0.07 30.43 -3.60
N GLU A 11 0.20 29.95 -4.82
CA GLU A 11 -0.83 29.63 -5.83
C GLU A 11 -1.32 28.18 -5.72
N ARG A 12 -0.68 27.35 -4.88
CA ARG A 12 -1.08 25.95 -4.70
C ARG A 12 -2.28 25.83 -3.78
N ALA A 13 -3.15 24.88 -4.09
CA ALA A 13 -4.22 24.47 -3.18
C ALA A 13 -3.63 24.01 -1.84
N THR A 14 -4.31 24.35 -0.75
CA THR A 14 -3.92 23.94 0.59
C THR A 14 -4.22 22.47 0.82
N TRP A 15 -3.47 21.82 1.69
CA TRP A 15 -3.82 20.47 2.14
C TRP A 15 -5.08 20.54 3.02
N PRO A 16 -6.10 19.67 2.84
CA PRO A 16 -6.14 18.47 2.01
C PRO A 16 -6.77 18.62 0.62
N SER A 17 -7.26 19.80 0.22
CA SER A 17 -7.91 19.97 -1.10
C SER A 17 -6.95 19.71 -2.26
N ARG A 18 -5.65 19.90 -2.03
CA ARG A 18 -4.55 19.55 -2.94
C ARG A 18 -4.54 18.09 -3.41
N SER A 19 -5.18 17.16 -2.69
CA SER A 19 -5.24 15.76 -3.09
C SER A 19 -5.98 15.52 -4.42
N ASN A 20 -6.84 16.46 -4.81
CA ASN A 20 -7.66 16.39 -6.02
C ASN A 20 -7.17 17.43 -7.03
N LEU A 21 -6.37 16.98 -8.00
CA LEU A 21 -5.82 17.85 -9.04
C LEU A 21 -6.86 18.17 -10.11
N ASN A 22 -6.73 19.36 -10.69
CA ASN A 22 -7.57 19.78 -11.81
C ASN A 22 -7.08 19.17 -13.14
N ARG A 23 -7.90 19.29 -14.18
CA ARG A 23 -7.59 18.75 -15.52
C ARG A 23 -6.28 19.30 -16.10
N SER A 24 -5.98 20.58 -15.88
CA SER A 24 -4.78 21.24 -16.40
C SER A 24 -3.51 20.73 -15.71
N GLU A 25 -3.59 20.47 -14.41
CA GLU A 25 -2.50 19.89 -13.61
C GLU A 25 -2.22 18.44 -14.00
N LEU A 26 -3.27 17.64 -14.23
CA LEU A 26 -3.14 16.24 -14.67
C LEU A 26 -2.59 16.12 -16.10
N ALA A 27 -2.91 17.08 -16.98
CA ALA A 27 -2.37 17.12 -18.33
C ALA A 27 -0.84 17.25 -18.35
N LEU A 28 -0.21 17.81 -17.31
CA LEU A 28 1.26 17.86 -17.16
C LEU A 28 1.88 16.46 -17.00
N TYR A 29 1.07 15.50 -16.56
CA TYR A 29 1.44 14.12 -16.32
C TYR A 29 0.97 13.17 -17.44
N GLY A 30 0.31 13.70 -18.47
CA GLY A 30 -0.29 12.90 -19.54
C GLY A 30 -1.50 12.07 -19.08
N LEU A 31 -2.12 12.43 -17.95
CA LEU A 31 -3.26 11.70 -17.39
C LEU A 31 -4.58 12.40 -17.70
N HIS A 32 -5.60 11.60 -18.01
CA HIS A 32 -6.97 12.10 -18.12
C HIS A 32 -7.63 12.15 -16.74
N LEU A 33 -8.53 13.13 -16.55
CA LEU A 33 -9.26 13.28 -15.28
C LEU A 33 -10.12 12.05 -14.96
N ASP A 34 -10.66 11.41 -16.00
CA ASP A 34 -11.52 10.23 -15.82
C ASP A 34 -10.74 9.03 -15.28
N GLU A 35 -9.49 8.84 -15.69
CA GLU A 35 -8.62 7.76 -15.17
C GLU A 35 -8.37 7.92 -13.67
N LEU A 36 -8.10 9.15 -13.21
CA LEU A 36 -7.90 9.44 -11.80
C LEU A 36 -9.19 9.22 -10.98
N ASN A 37 -10.33 9.62 -11.54
CA ASN A 37 -11.63 9.45 -10.89
C ASN A 37 -12.00 7.97 -10.76
N GLU A 38 -11.75 7.17 -11.79
CA GLU A 38 -11.96 5.73 -11.78
C GLU A 38 -11.05 5.05 -10.74
N ASP A 39 -9.75 5.38 -10.73
CA ASP A 39 -8.79 4.89 -9.73
C ASP A 39 -9.25 5.24 -8.30
N THR A 40 -9.67 6.49 -8.09
CA THR A 40 -10.17 6.95 -6.79
C THR A 40 -11.44 6.19 -6.38
N ALA A 41 -12.39 5.99 -7.29
CA ALA A 41 -13.61 5.23 -7.02
C ALA A 41 -13.30 3.76 -6.67
N ASN A 42 -12.38 3.14 -7.40
CA ASN A 42 -11.91 1.79 -7.15
C ASN A 42 -11.27 1.67 -5.77
N TYR A 43 -10.35 2.57 -5.41
CA TYR A 43 -9.69 2.54 -4.10
C TYR A 43 -10.65 2.80 -2.93
N ARG A 44 -11.71 3.60 -3.11
CA ARG A 44 -12.76 3.77 -2.09
C ARG A 44 -13.47 2.45 -1.77
N ILE A 45 -13.79 1.67 -2.81
CA ILE A 45 -14.39 0.34 -2.66
C ILE A 45 -13.38 -0.63 -2.02
N ILE A 46 -12.14 -0.64 -2.53
CA ILE A 46 -11.06 -1.51 -2.03
C ILE A 46 -10.79 -1.26 -0.55
N VAL A 47 -10.59 -0.01 -0.13
CA VAL A 47 -10.36 0.34 1.28
C VAL A 47 -11.52 -0.11 2.15
N ARG A 48 -12.77 0.09 1.71
CA ARG A 48 -13.95 -0.39 2.45
C ARG A 48 -13.95 -1.92 2.60
N ASN A 49 -13.64 -2.65 1.53
CA ASN A 49 -13.59 -4.11 1.54
C ASN A 49 -12.44 -4.63 2.41
N TYR A 50 -11.22 -4.13 2.22
CA TYR A 50 -10.06 -4.50 3.03
C TYR A 50 -10.31 -4.21 4.51
N TRP A 51 -10.82 -3.03 4.85
CA TRP A 51 -11.09 -2.68 6.25
C TRP A 51 -12.18 -3.54 6.87
N SER A 52 -13.17 -3.99 6.08
CA SER A 52 -14.17 -4.94 6.57
C SER A 52 -13.57 -6.31 6.88
N LEU A 53 -12.61 -6.77 6.07
CA LEU A 53 -11.90 -8.04 6.27
C LEU A 53 -10.96 -7.99 7.47
N LEU A 54 -10.41 -6.81 7.76
CA LEU A 54 -9.54 -6.56 8.89
C LEU A 54 -10.31 -6.24 10.20
N SER A 55 -11.57 -5.80 10.11
CA SER A 55 -12.36 -5.28 11.24
C SER A 55 -12.51 -6.24 12.45
N PRO A 56 -12.76 -7.55 12.30
CA PRO A 56 -12.87 -8.45 13.45
C PRO A 56 -11.52 -8.75 14.13
N LEU A 57 -10.39 -8.47 13.48
CA LEU A 57 -9.03 -8.83 13.93
C LEU A 57 -8.20 -7.60 14.34
N ILE A 58 -8.60 -6.39 13.91
CA ILE A 58 -7.87 -5.13 14.09
C ILE A 58 -8.58 -4.14 15.03
N PHE A 59 -9.91 -4.20 15.17
CA PHE A 59 -10.69 -3.19 15.93
C PHE A 59 -11.55 -3.77 17.06
N SER A 60 -10.96 -4.59 17.94
CA SER A 60 -11.64 -4.98 19.18
C SER A 60 -11.70 -3.87 20.23
N ASP A 61 -11.81 -2.58 19.85
CA ASP A 61 -11.99 -1.50 20.82
C ASP A 61 -12.94 -0.41 20.29
N HIS A 62 -14.09 -0.31 20.96
CA HIS A 62 -14.93 0.89 20.99
C HIS A 62 -14.19 2.02 21.71
N PRO A 63 -14.33 3.29 21.30
CA PRO A 63 -13.62 4.39 21.93
C PRO A 63 -14.23 4.69 23.32
N LYS A 64 -13.49 4.42 24.40
CA LYS A 64 -13.71 5.08 25.70
C LYS A 64 -12.68 6.21 25.89
N ARG A 65 -13.14 7.30 26.51
CA ARG A 65 -12.38 8.53 26.81
C ARG A 65 -11.04 8.22 27.50
N PRO A 66 -9.96 8.94 27.16
CA PRO A 66 -8.66 8.70 27.78
C PRO A 66 -8.65 9.22 29.22
N GLY A 67 -8.21 8.36 30.15
CA GLY A 67 -7.84 8.72 31.52
C GLY A 67 -6.37 8.39 31.75
N ASP A 68 -5.72 9.02 32.73
CA ASP A 68 -4.28 8.92 33.00
C ASP A 68 -3.77 7.51 33.44
N GLU A 69 -4.61 6.47 33.33
CA GLU A 69 -4.25 5.04 33.48
C GLU A 69 -4.57 4.22 32.20
N ASP A 70 -4.46 4.85 31.02
CA ASP A 70 -4.79 4.15 29.77
C ASP A 70 -3.80 2.99 29.49
N PRO A 71 -4.30 1.77 29.22
CA PRO A 71 -3.44 0.66 28.79
C PRO A 71 -2.78 1.00 27.46
N SER A 72 -1.58 0.45 27.24
CA SER A 72 -0.86 0.57 25.97
C SER A 72 -1.79 0.23 24.79
N PRO A 73 -1.75 1.00 23.68
CA PRO A 73 -2.65 0.78 22.54
C PRO A 73 -2.58 -0.68 22.08
N PRO A 74 -3.69 -1.27 21.63
CA PRO A 74 -3.72 -2.67 21.22
C PRO A 74 -2.67 -2.93 20.14
N TYR A 75 -1.99 -4.08 20.26
CA TYR A 75 -0.85 -4.50 19.43
C TYR A 75 -1.15 -4.57 17.92
N ASN A 76 -2.42 -4.44 17.52
CA ASN A 76 -2.90 -4.57 16.14
C ASN A 76 -3.32 -3.23 15.50
N MET A 77 -3.07 -2.07 16.11
CA MET A 77 -3.42 -0.79 15.49
C MET A 77 -2.52 -0.49 14.28
N LEU A 78 -3.09 -0.54 13.06
CA LEU A 78 -2.39 -0.12 11.85
C LEU A 78 -2.06 1.38 11.91
N ARG A 79 -0.78 1.72 11.82
CA ARG A 79 -0.32 3.12 11.77
C ARG A 79 0.57 3.38 10.57
N ASN A 80 1.47 2.45 10.26
CA ASN A 80 2.43 2.60 9.17
C ASN A 80 2.09 1.60 8.05
N VAL A 81 1.66 2.14 6.92
CA VAL A 81 1.32 1.38 5.72
C VAL A 81 2.39 1.63 4.66
N LEU A 82 2.86 0.58 4.01
CA LEU A 82 3.70 0.66 2.81
C LEU A 82 2.84 0.30 1.61
N ASP A 83 2.72 1.19 0.64
CA ASP A 83 2.13 0.87 -0.66
C ASP A 83 3.25 0.66 -1.68
N MET A 84 3.49 -0.60 -2.04
CA MET A 84 4.65 -0.98 -2.85
C MET A 84 4.53 -0.58 -4.32
N ASN A 85 3.30 -0.34 -4.79
CA ASN A 85 3.01 0.12 -6.14
C ASN A 85 1.90 1.16 -6.12
N ALA A 86 2.23 2.36 -5.67
CA ALA A 86 1.26 3.39 -5.35
C ALA A 86 0.54 4.01 -6.56
N ARG A 87 1.03 3.80 -7.79
CA ARG A 87 0.48 4.42 -9.02
C ARG A 87 0.22 5.92 -8.85
N TYR A 88 -1.03 6.34 -8.66
CA TYR A 88 -1.43 7.74 -8.48
C TYR A 88 -1.52 8.19 -7.01
N GLY A 89 -1.24 7.32 -6.05
CA GLY A 89 -1.45 7.52 -4.61
C GLY A 89 -2.90 7.24 -4.17
N GLY A 90 -3.62 6.39 -4.92
CA GLY A 90 -5.04 6.13 -4.72
C GLY A 90 -5.38 5.50 -3.37
N LEU A 91 -4.57 4.55 -2.89
CA LEU A 91 -4.73 3.95 -1.56
C LEU A 91 -4.65 5.02 -0.45
N ASN A 92 -3.63 5.88 -0.49
CA ASN A 92 -3.44 6.95 0.49
C ASN A 92 -4.60 7.96 0.44
N ALA A 93 -5.06 8.33 -0.76
CA ALA A 93 -6.22 9.19 -0.94
C ALA A 93 -7.51 8.60 -0.35
N ALA A 94 -7.78 7.32 -0.61
CA ALA A 94 -8.96 6.65 -0.08
C ALA A 94 -8.90 6.48 1.45
N LEU A 95 -7.73 6.23 2.03
CA LEU A 95 -7.54 6.16 3.49
C LEU A 95 -7.76 7.51 4.16
N LEU A 96 -7.31 8.60 3.53
CA LEU A 96 -7.56 9.97 3.97
C LEU A 96 -9.06 10.30 3.94
N GLU A 97 -9.76 10.00 2.84
CA GLU A 97 -11.21 10.20 2.71
C GLU A 97 -11.98 9.40 3.77
N ALA A 98 -11.56 8.16 4.02
CA ALA A 98 -12.13 7.29 5.04
C ALA A 98 -11.75 7.70 6.49
N ARG A 99 -11.06 8.83 6.67
CA ARG A 99 -10.62 9.38 7.97
C ARG A 99 -9.85 8.39 8.83
N LYS A 100 -8.99 7.58 8.19
CA LYS A 100 -8.10 6.64 8.90
C LYS A 100 -6.84 7.37 9.32
N SER A 101 -6.48 7.26 10.59
CA SER A 101 -5.23 7.81 11.15
C SER A 101 -4.04 6.91 10.82
N VAL A 102 -3.69 6.82 9.54
CA VAL A 102 -2.60 5.99 9.03
C VAL A 102 -1.63 6.85 8.22
N TRP A 103 -0.34 6.56 8.37
CA TRP A 103 0.71 7.09 7.52
C TRP A 103 1.02 6.07 6.43
N VAL A 104 1.02 6.52 5.17
CA VAL A 104 1.28 5.67 4.01
C VAL A 104 2.55 6.13 3.31
N MET A 105 3.54 5.25 3.23
CA MET A 105 4.68 5.41 2.33
C MET A 105 4.27 4.92 0.94
N ASN A 106 4.12 5.85 -0.01
CA ASN A 106 3.83 5.50 -1.40
C ASN A 106 5.12 5.18 -2.15
N VAL A 107 5.26 3.98 -2.67
CA VAL A 107 6.43 3.59 -3.49
C VAL A 107 6.00 3.46 -4.94
N VAL A 108 6.77 4.08 -5.83
CA VAL A 108 6.63 3.92 -7.28
C VAL A 108 7.78 3.04 -7.76
N PRO A 109 7.49 1.85 -8.31
CA PRO A 109 8.52 0.98 -8.87
C PRO A 109 9.23 1.65 -10.05
N THR A 110 10.55 1.46 -10.16
CA THR A 110 11.35 1.95 -11.31
C THR A 110 11.00 1.25 -12.62
N THR A 111 10.40 0.07 -12.53
CA THR A 111 10.02 -0.84 -13.61
C THR A 111 8.77 -0.41 -14.35
N GLY A 112 7.94 0.45 -13.75
CA GLY A 112 6.67 0.92 -14.30
C GLY A 112 6.61 2.43 -14.61
N PRO A 113 5.41 2.94 -14.90
CA PRO A 113 5.16 4.36 -15.11
C PRO A 113 5.53 5.22 -13.89
N LYS A 114 6.28 6.31 -14.14
CA LYS A 114 6.88 7.15 -13.08
C LYS A 114 5.93 8.27 -12.64
N TYR A 115 4.95 7.93 -11.81
CA TYR A 115 3.98 8.89 -11.27
C TYR A 115 4.38 9.53 -9.93
N LEU A 116 5.63 9.34 -9.46
CA LEU A 116 6.08 9.95 -8.21
C LEU A 116 5.86 11.47 -8.12
N PRO A 117 6.14 12.28 -9.15
CA PRO A 117 5.93 13.73 -9.02
C PRO A 117 4.45 14.09 -8.94
N LEU A 118 3.55 13.30 -9.52
CA LEU A 118 2.10 13.46 -9.36
C LEU A 118 1.71 13.23 -7.89
N ILE A 119 2.21 12.16 -7.26
CA ILE A 119 1.96 11.85 -5.85
C ILE A 119 2.41 13.01 -4.95
N LEU A 120 3.59 13.57 -5.21
CA LEU A 120 4.13 14.73 -4.49
C LEU A 120 3.32 16.01 -4.75
N ASP A 121 2.84 16.19 -5.98
CA ASP A 121 2.01 17.34 -6.34
C ASP A 121 0.62 17.29 -5.71
N ARG A 122 0.08 16.09 -5.48
CA ARG A 122 -1.13 15.86 -4.68
C ARG A 122 -0.93 16.11 -3.18
N GLY A 123 0.32 16.22 -2.72
CA GLY A 123 0.67 16.46 -1.31
C GLY A 123 0.95 15.20 -0.49
N TYR A 124 1.06 14.03 -1.14
CA TYR A 124 1.46 12.79 -0.49
C TYR A 124 2.98 12.62 -0.51
N PHE A 125 3.50 11.82 0.43
CA PHE A 125 4.91 11.43 0.43
C PHE A 125 5.08 10.14 -0.36
N GLY A 126 6.17 10.05 -1.11
CA GLY A 126 6.54 8.82 -1.78
C GLY A 126 7.99 8.79 -2.23
N VAL A 127 8.41 7.61 -2.67
CA VAL A 127 9.77 7.34 -3.15
C VAL A 127 9.72 6.52 -4.43
N LEU A 128 10.77 6.67 -5.25
CA LEU A 128 11.00 5.79 -6.39
C LEU A 128 11.94 4.68 -5.92
N HIS A 129 11.60 3.41 -6.16
CA HIS A 129 12.41 2.29 -5.70
C HIS A 129 12.46 1.14 -6.71
N ASP A 130 13.57 0.41 -6.73
CA ASP A 130 13.73 -0.83 -7.49
C ASP A 130 13.56 -2.02 -6.53
N TRP A 131 12.49 -2.81 -6.68
CA TRP A 131 12.20 -3.91 -5.77
C TRP A 131 13.14 -5.11 -5.90
N CYS A 132 14.04 -5.11 -6.88
CA CYS A 132 15.17 -6.04 -6.91
C CYS A 132 16.32 -5.61 -5.97
N GLU A 133 16.28 -4.41 -5.42
CA GLU A 133 17.23 -3.88 -4.44
C GLU A 133 16.56 -3.76 -3.05
N ALA A 134 17.38 -3.81 -2.00
CA ALA A 134 16.88 -3.66 -0.63
C ALA A 134 16.27 -2.25 -0.41
N PHE A 135 15.06 -2.20 0.14
CA PHE A 135 14.39 -0.94 0.43
C PHE A 135 15.10 -0.22 1.59
N PRO A 136 15.39 1.09 1.47
CA PRO A 136 16.20 1.83 2.44
C PRO A 136 15.40 2.20 3.71
N THR A 137 14.94 1.18 4.43
CA THR A 137 14.21 1.30 5.69
C THR A 137 14.75 0.32 6.74
N TYR A 138 14.52 0.64 8.01
CA TYR A 138 14.84 -0.26 9.10
C TYR A 138 13.92 -1.50 9.04
N PRO A 139 14.43 -2.70 9.38
CA PRO A 139 13.59 -3.87 9.52
C PRO A 139 12.45 -3.62 10.51
N ARG A 140 11.27 -4.21 10.26
CA ARG A 140 10.07 -4.08 11.12
C ARG A 140 9.58 -2.63 11.29
N THR A 141 9.51 -1.87 10.19
CA THR A 141 9.00 -0.50 10.18
C THR A 141 7.49 -0.43 9.97
N TYR A 142 6.94 -1.28 9.11
CA TYR A 142 5.54 -1.18 8.66
C TYR A 142 4.63 -2.18 9.37
N ASP A 143 3.40 -1.77 9.65
CA ASP A 143 2.35 -2.61 10.24
C ASP A 143 1.51 -3.28 9.13
N MET A 144 1.42 -2.65 7.96
CA MET A 144 0.76 -3.21 6.78
C MET A 144 1.55 -2.94 5.52
N VAL A 145 1.61 -3.94 4.63
CA VAL A 145 2.16 -3.82 3.28
C VAL A 145 1.05 -4.09 2.28
N HIS A 146 0.86 -3.18 1.34
CA HIS A 146 -0.06 -3.28 0.22
C HIS A 146 0.72 -3.36 -1.08
N ALA A 147 0.31 -4.24 -2.00
CA ALA A 147 0.88 -4.32 -3.33
C ALA A 147 -0.19 -4.72 -4.35
N GLU A 148 -0.52 -3.81 -5.25
CA GLU A 148 -1.45 -4.07 -6.36
C GLU A 148 -0.72 -4.13 -7.70
N GLY A 149 -0.84 -5.26 -8.41
CA GLY A 149 -0.21 -5.50 -9.70
C GLY A 149 1.31 -5.46 -9.68
N LEU A 150 1.93 -5.50 -8.50
CA LEU A 150 3.38 -5.46 -8.34
C LEU A 150 4.05 -6.71 -8.90
N LEU A 151 3.48 -7.89 -8.64
CA LEU A 151 4.07 -9.15 -9.09
C LEU A 151 3.99 -9.24 -10.60
N SER A 152 2.88 -8.81 -11.21
CA SER A 152 2.78 -8.73 -12.68
C SER A 152 3.81 -7.78 -13.28
N LEU A 153 4.03 -6.63 -12.64
CA LEU A 153 5.01 -5.64 -13.09
C LEU A 153 6.44 -6.21 -13.04
N GLU A 154 6.83 -6.78 -11.90
CA GLU A 154 8.18 -7.31 -11.69
C GLU A 154 8.41 -8.65 -12.42
N SER A 155 7.35 -9.40 -12.73
CA SER A 155 7.47 -10.64 -13.52
C SER A 155 8.03 -10.40 -14.92
N SER A 156 7.82 -9.22 -15.49
CA SER A 156 8.46 -8.86 -16.77
C SER A 156 10.00 -8.80 -16.68
N GLN A 157 10.56 -8.70 -15.46
CA GLN A 157 11.99 -8.54 -15.20
C GLN A 157 12.61 -9.75 -14.45
N HIS A 158 12.08 -10.96 -14.65
CA HIS A 158 12.52 -12.20 -13.98
C HIS A 158 14.03 -12.48 -13.97
N TRP A 159 14.82 -11.86 -14.86
CA TRP A 159 16.28 -12.02 -14.90
C TRP A 159 17.01 -11.23 -13.81
N ARG A 160 16.37 -10.24 -13.17
CA ARG A 160 16.99 -9.36 -12.16
C ARG A 160 16.78 -9.86 -10.73
N CYS A 161 15.54 -10.19 -10.39
CA CYS A 161 15.18 -10.72 -9.08
C CYS A 161 13.97 -11.65 -9.18
N THR A 162 13.87 -12.55 -8.22
CA THR A 162 12.80 -13.54 -8.12
C THR A 162 11.68 -13.04 -7.21
N MET A 163 10.49 -13.66 -7.33
CA MET A 163 9.39 -13.39 -6.40
C MET A 163 9.79 -13.68 -4.93
N LEU A 164 10.70 -14.65 -4.70
CA LEU A 164 11.20 -14.93 -3.36
C LEU A 164 11.95 -13.72 -2.78
N ASP A 165 12.78 -13.05 -3.58
CA ASP A 165 13.56 -11.89 -3.13
C ASP A 165 12.64 -10.76 -2.66
N ILE A 166 11.60 -10.46 -3.44
CA ILE A 166 10.56 -9.48 -3.07
C ILE A 166 9.87 -9.88 -1.76
N PHE A 167 9.49 -11.16 -1.60
CA PHE A 167 8.81 -11.63 -0.39
C PHE A 167 9.72 -11.62 0.84
N THR A 168 11.01 -11.89 0.68
CA THR A 168 11.99 -11.77 1.78
C THR A 168 12.18 -10.31 2.20
N GLU A 169 12.11 -9.38 1.25
CA GLU A 169 12.18 -7.96 1.56
C GLU A 169 10.92 -7.47 2.28
N ILE A 170 9.74 -7.93 1.86
CA ILE A 170 8.49 -7.72 2.61
C ILE A 170 8.62 -8.29 4.03
N ASP A 171 9.16 -9.50 4.20
CA ASP A 171 9.36 -10.08 5.53
C ASP A 171 10.25 -9.19 6.40
N ARG A 172 11.36 -8.70 5.86
CA ARG A 172 12.30 -7.85 6.58
C ARG A 172 11.64 -6.56 7.06
N MET A 173 10.86 -5.91 6.21
CA MET A 173 10.25 -4.60 6.49
C MET A 173 9.02 -4.67 7.41
N LEU A 174 8.27 -5.78 7.36
CA LEU A 174 7.03 -5.93 8.10
C LEU A 174 7.28 -6.32 9.56
N ARG A 175 6.53 -5.67 10.46
CA ARG A 175 6.50 -6.02 11.88
C ARG A 175 5.91 -7.42 12.10
N PRO A 176 6.28 -8.10 13.20
CA PRO A 176 5.53 -9.27 13.63
C PRO A 176 4.05 -8.92 13.80
N GLU A 177 3.15 -9.86 13.51
CA GLU A 177 1.69 -9.67 13.47
C GLU A 177 1.20 -8.67 12.40
N GLY A 178 2.11 -8.13 11.59
CA GLY A 178 1.78 -7.23 10.49
C GLY A 178 1.02 -7.92 9.36
N TRP A 179 0.30 -7.11 8.60
CA TRP A 179 -0.59 -7.54 7.52
C TRP A 179 0.01 -7.31 6.15
N ILE A 180 -0.23 -8.23 5.23
CA ILE A 180 0.17 -8.12 3.84
C ILE A 180 -1.08 -8.31 2.99
N ILE A 181 -1.31 -7.41 2.05
CA ILE A 181 -2.40 -7.49 1.09
C ILE A 181 -1.79 -7.37 -0.30
N ILE A 182 -1.91 -8.43 -1.10
CA ILE A 182 -1.41 -8.48 -2.47
C ILE A 182 -2.59 -8.76 -3.39
N ARG A 183 -2.81 -7.89 -4.37
CA ARG A 183 -3.80 -8.08 -5.43
C ARG A 183 -3.08 -8.22 -6.76
N ASP A 184 -3.21 -9.37 -7.40
CA ASP A 184 -2.53 -9.64 -8.67
C ASP A 184 -3.24 -10.76 -9.44
N THR A 185 -2.69 -11.15 -10.60
CA THR A 185 -3.24 -12.24 -11.42
C THR A 185 -3.29 -13.56 -10.64
N ALA A 186 -4.31 -14.38 -10.91
CA ALA A 186 -4.56 -15.63 -10.20
C ALA A 186 -3.34 -16.57 -10.19
N LEU A 187 -2.62 -16.68 -11.32
CA LEU A 187 -1.42 -17.51 -11.46
C LEU A 187 -0.26 -17.06 -10.56
N LEU A 188 -0.06 -15.74 -10.45
CA LEU A 188 0.99 -15.17 -9.58
C LEU A 188 0.60 -15.31 -8.11
N ILE A 189 -0.68 -15.15 -7.78
CA ILE A 189 -1.18 -15.34 -6.42
C ILE A 189 -1.04 -16.79 -5.95
N ASP A 190 -1.29 -17.77 -6.82
CA ASP A 190 -1.09 -19.18 -6.50
C ASP A 190 0.40 -19.50 -6.25
N SER A 191 1.29 -18.91 -7.04
CA SER A 191 2.74 -19.00 -6.84
C SER A 191 3.18 -18.33 -5.53
N ALA A 192 2.67 -17.13 -5.26
CA ALA A 192 2.91 -16.40 -4.03
C ALA A 192 2.46 -17.20 -2.80
N ARG A 193 1.30 -17.87 -2.86
CA ARG A 193 0.79 -18.72 -1.77
C ARG A 193 1.74 -19.85 -1.39
N VAL A 194 2.48 -20.39 -2.36
CA VAL A 194 3.51 -21.41 -2.08
C VAL A 194 4.68 -20.78 -1.30
N LEU A 195 5.10 -19.56 -1.65
CA LEU A 195 6.17 -18.84 -0.96
C LEU A 195 5.77 -18.41 0.46
N THR A 196 4.55 -17.92 0.66
CA THR A 196 4.06 -17.51 1.98
C THR A 196 4.05 -18.67 2.96
N ARG A 197 3.69 -19.88 2.51
CA ARG A 197 3.80 -21.12 3.31
C ARG A 197 5.24 -21.43 3.70
N ARG A 198 6.21 -21.24 2.80
CA ARG A 198 7.64 -21.43 3.11
C ARG A 198 8.13 -20.42 4.14
N LEU A 199 7.65 -19.18 4.07
CA LEU A 199 7.91 -18.11 5.05
C LEU A 199 7.09 -18.25 6.34
N LYS A 200 6.24 -19.28 6.45
CA LYS A 200 5.35 -19.54 7.58
C LYS A 200 4.35 -18.41 7.86
N TRP A 201 3.98 -17.63 6.85
CA TRP A 201 2.92 -16.64 6.98
C TRP A 201 1.55 -17.30 6.91
N GLU A 202 0.60 -16.78 7.68
CA GLU A 202 -0.79 -17.22 7.64
C GLU A 202 -1.48 -16.59 6.43
N ALA A 203 -1.71 -17.36 5.37
CA ALA A 203 -2.21 -16.88 4.10
C ALA A 203 -3.66 -17.29 3.83
N ARG A 204 -4.48 -16.34 3.36
CA ARG A 204 -5.85 -16.52 2.89
C ARG A 204 -5.97 -15.94 1.49
N VAL A 205 -6.54 -16.72 0.56
CA VAL A 205 -6.83 -16.26 -0.81
C VAL A 205 -8.31 -15.99 -0.90
N ILE A 206 -8.67 -14.83 -1.45
CA ILE A 206 -10.04 -14.40 -1.69
C ILE A 206 -10.20 -14.17 -3.19
N GLU A 207 -11.23 -14.78 -3.76
CA GLU A 207 -11.61 -14.59 -5.17
C GLU A 207 -12.40 -13.29 -5.32
N ILE A 208 -12.15 -12.55 -6.39
CA ILE A 208 -12.81 -11.27 -6.64
C ILE A 208 -13.97 -11.53 -7.59
N GLU A 209 -15.20 -11.39 -7.10
CA GLU A 209 -16.42 -11.71 -7.86
C GLU A 209 -16.54 -10.95 -9.20
N SER A 210 -15.93 -9.76 -9.30
CA SER A 210 -15.97 -8.92 -10.50
C SER A 210 -14.93 -9.27 -11.56
N ASN A 211 -13.88 -10.03 -11.23
CA ASN A 211 -12.81 -10.38 -12.16
C ASN A 211 -12.20 -11.74 -11.82
N ASN A 212 -12.49 -12.75 -12.65
CA ASN A 212 -12.05 -14.12 -12.41
C ASN A 212 -10.53 -14.32 -12.61
N ASP A 213 -9.86 -13.37 -13.27
CA ASP A 213 -8.43 -13.45 -13.56
C ASP A 213 -7.56 -12.86 -12.45
N GLU A 214 -8.15 -12.11 -11.51
CA GLU A 214 -7.45 -11.48 -10.40
C GLU A 214 -7.86 -12.09 -9.06
N ARG A 215 -6.90 -12.21 -8.15
CA ARG A 215 -7.12 -12.73 -6.80
C ARG A 215 -6.49 -11.82 -5.77
N LEU A 216 -7.05 -11.88 -4.57
CA LEU A 216 -6.55 -11.17 -3.41
C LEU A 216 -5.88 -12.17 -2.45
N LEU A 217 -4.62 -11.95 -2.13
CA LEU A 217 -3.87 -12.69 -1.12
C LEU A 217 -3.72 -11.82 0.11
N ILE A 218 -4.32 -12.26 1.22
CA ILE A 218 -4.16 -11.64 2.53
C ILE A 218 -3.27 -12.55 3.37
N CYS A 219 -2.18 -12.00 3.89
CA CYS A 219 -1.29 -12.73 4.78
C CYS A 219 -1.11 -12.00 6.10
N GLN A 220 -0.90 -12.77 7.17
CA GLN A 220 -0.46 -12.26 8.45
C GLN A 220 0.88 -12.90 8.83
N LYS A 221 1.84 -12.07 9.22
CA LYS A 221 3.15 -12.56 9.70
C LYS A 221 3.02 -13.01 11.15
N PRO A 222 3.37 -14.25 11.50
CA PRO A 222 3.26 -14.72 12.89
C PRO A 222 4.28 -14.02 13.81
N PHE A 223 3.93 -13.86 15.08
CA PHE A 223 4.89 -13.51 16.12
C PHE A 223 5.41 -14.78 16.79
N PHE A 224 6.67 -15.13 16.51
CA PHE A 224 7.32 -16.25 17.18
C PHE A 224 7.73 -15.85 18.60
N LYS A 225 6.84 -16.08 19.58
CA LYS A 225 7.25 -16.13 20.99
C LYS A 225 8.08 -17.40 21.19
N ARG A 226 9.32 -17.26 21.69
CA ARG A 226 10.03 -18.42 22.26
C ARG A 226 9.15 -18.97 23.39
N GLN A 227 8.74 -20.23 23.30
CA GLN A 227 8.16 -20.88 24.46
C GLN A 227 9.22 -20.93 25.55
N PRO A 228 8.90 -20.52 26.80
CA PRO A 228 9.80 -20.77 27.91
C PRO A 228 9.95 -22.28 28.07
N SER A 229 11.19 -22.75 27.90
CA SER A 229 11.64 -24.11 28.19
C SER A 229 11.51 -24.44 29.66
#